data_AF-A0A0M0BY20-F1
#
_entry.id   AF-A0A0M0BY20-F1
#
_cell.length_a   1.000
_cell.length_b   1.000
_cell.length_c   1.000
_cell.angle_alpha   90.00
_cell.angle_beta   90.00
_cell.angle_gamma   90.00
#
_symmetry.space_group_name_H-M   'P 1'
#
loop_
_entity.id
_entity.type
_entity.pdbx_description
1 polymer ?
#
loop_
_entity_poly.entity_id
_entity_poly.type
_entity_poly.pdbx_seq_one_letter_code
_entity_poly.pdbx_strand_id
1 'polypeptide(L)'
;MKKIFPVFLTITIILSFLLTFGYYFSSEISSKEEEFYFGVAFCGNTTREAKLLIDQVKDYTNLFVLQSGPISKNKTAINEICDYAVSADLDFIVFLGWFDFDYPWQVPWLDEAIARWDDRFLGLYLYDEPGGIQVDHNWTRTFHFIENVFPEFYSTIEPYIEENSTMAALRDYSEATKRHIDYIQRDLRIDEVLNRSINAMTSDYALYWFDYLAGYDTIFVQIGWNHDTAKHIGLCRGAANAQDKDWGTIIVWNSREEGINPSGTYKTGVEMFEDMKISFQTGAKYTIIFNYPVHPEDNPYGILLDEHFIAMKAFWNYVLENPQDYGSINADTALVLPKDYGWGYRNPEDRIWGYWGYDDISAQIWTITQILLNEHGFNLDIVYEDPRFPIQNKYNKIHYWNDSLNFE
;
A
#
# COMPACT_ATOMS: atom_id res chain seq x y z
N MET A 1 -39.85 0.99 56.50
CA MET A 1 -39.96 0.60 55.07
C MET A 1 -39.85 1.76 54.08
N LYS A 2 -40.45 2.95 54.31
CA LYS A 2 -40.40 4.08 53.33
C LYS A 2 -39.02 4.72 53.05
N LYS A 3 -37.99 4.46 53.88
CA LYS A 3 -36.62 4.98 53.67
C LYS A 3 -35.62 3.95 53.10
N ILE A 4 -36.01 2.68 53.00
CA ILE A 4 -35.13 1.60 52.52
C ILE A 4 -35.11 1.55 50.99
N PHE A 5 -36.27 1.80 50.36
CA PHE A 5 -36.41 1.81 48.91
C PHE A 5 -35.54 2.85 48.18
N PRO A 6 -35.47 4.14 48.60
CA PRO A 6 -34.61 5.11 47.92
C PRO A 6 -33.12 4.79 48.07
N VAL A 7 -32.68 4.26 49.22
CA VAL A 7 -31.28 3.86 49.43
C VAL A 7 -30.89 2.70 48.51
N PHE A 8 -31.77 1.70 48.36
CA PHE A 8 -31.54 0.58 47.46
C PHE A 8 -31.43 1.06 46.00
N LEU A 9 -32.34 1.93 45.56
CA LEU A 9 -32.33 2.48 44.20
C LEU A 9 -31.06 3.29 43.91
N THR A 10 -30.60 4.13 44.84
CA THR A 10 -29.35 4.89 44.69
C THR A 10 -28.14 3.96 44.57
N ILE A 11 -28.07 2.89 45.37
CA ILE A 11 -27.00 1.90 45.28
C ILE A 11 -27.02 1.20 43.92
N THR A 12 -28.21 0.79 43.42
CA THR A 12 -28.34 0.14 42.11
C THR A 12 -27.88 1.05 40.96
N ILE A 13 -28.22 2.34 40.99
CA ILE A 13 -27.80 3.30 39.97
C ILE A 13 -26.29 3.51 40.00
N ILE A 14 -25.69 3.67 41.19
CA ILE A 14 -24.24 3.82 41.34
C ILE A 14 -23.52 2.56 40.85
N LEU A 15 -24.01 1.37 41.20
CA LEU A 15 -23.41 0.11 40.75
C LEU A 15 -23.50 -0.05 39.22
N SER A 16 -24.65 0.29 38.63
CA SER A 16 -24.84 0.26 37.18
C SER A 16 -23.89 1.24 36.49
N PHE A 17 -23.75 2.46 37.02
CA PHE A 17 -22.84 3.46 36.47
C PHE A 17 -21.38 3.01 36.56
N LEU A 18 -20.96 2.45 37.70
CA LEU A 18 -19.60 1.93 37.88
C LEU A 18 -19.30 0.73 36.97
N LEU A 19 -20.29 -0.14 36.72
CA LEU A 19 -20.14 -1.27 35.80
C LEU A 19 -20.06 -0.80 34.34
N THR A 20 -20.90 0.14 33.92
CA THR A 20 -20.85 0.71 32.57
C THR A 20 -19.57 1.52 32.35
N PHE A 21 -19.15 2.30 33.34
CA PHE A 21 -17.92 3.08 33.29
C PHE A 21 -16.68 2.18 33.33
N GLY A 22 -16.68 1.13 34.16
CA GLY A 22 -15.63 0.12 34.19
C GLY A 22 -15.54 -0.69 32.90
N TYR A 23 -16.67 -1.03 32.27
CA TYR A 23 -16.70 -1.67 30.96
C TYR A 23 -16.16 -0.73 29.87
N TYR A 24 -16.59 0.54 29.85
CA TYR A 24 -16.14 1.54 28.88
C TYR A 24 -14.63 1.80 29.00
N PHE A 25 -14.10 1.98 30.21
CA PHE A 25 -12.66 2.14 30.43
C PHE A 25 -11.88 0.85 30.21
N SER A 26 -12.44 -0.33 30.53
CA SER A 26 -11.80 -1.61 30.21
C SER A 26 -11.76 -1.87 28.71
N SER A 27 -12.73 -1.40 27.93
CA SER A 27 -12.72 -1.49 26.47
C SER A 27 -11.77 -0.47 25.84
N GLU A 28 -11.53 0.68 26.48
CA GLU A 28 -10.49 1.65 26.05
C GLU A 28 -9.08 1.21 26.45
N ILE A 29 -8.91 0.46 27.56
CA ILE A 29 -7.60 0.00 28.06
C ILE A 29 -7.19 -1.36 27.47
N SER A 30 -8.09 -2.07 26.80
CA SER A 30 -7.69 -3.06 25.79
C SER A 30 -7.25 -2.31 24.54
N SER A 31 -6.18 -1.51 24.63
CA SER A 31 -5.44 -1.12 23.45
C SER A 31 -5.08 -2.42 22.76
N LYS A 32 -5.79 -2.74 21.67
CA LYS A 32 -5.35 -3.75 20.71
C LYS A 32 -3.89 -3.37 20.46
N GLU A 33 -2.94 -4.19 20.93
CA GLU A 33 -1.57 -4.04 20.44
C GLU A 33 -1.71 -4.05 18.93
N GLU A 34 -1.34 -2.95 18.28
CA GLU A 34 -1.45 -2.86 16.83
C GLU A 34 -0.58 -3.98 16.26
N GLU A 35 -1.24 -4.90 15.56
CA GLU A 35 -0.61 -6.12 15.09
C GLU A 35 0.31 -5.79 13.92
N PHE A 36 1.62 -5.92 14.15
CA PHE A 36 2.66 -5.69 13.16
C PHE A 36 3.01 -7.00 12.43
N TYR A 37 3.03 -6.96 11.11
CA TYR A 37 3.35 -8.09 10.25
C TYR A 37 4.67 -7.89 9.49
N PHE A 38 5.58 -8.84 9.64
CA PHE A 38 6.89 -8.86 8.99
C PHE A 38 7.08 -10.16 8.23
N GLY A 39 7.45 -10.06 6.95
CA GLY A 39 7.50 -11.24 6.09
C GLY A 39 8.19 -11.05 4.75
N VAL A 40 8.03 -12.07 3.90
CA VAL A 40 8.59 -12.13 2.55
C VAL A 40 7.49 -12.36 1.51
N ALA A 41 7.62 -11.72 0.36
CA ALA A 41 6.79 -11.96 -0.81
C ALA A 41 7.45 -12.97 -1.76
N PHE A 42 6.85 -14.15 -1.86
CA PHE A 42 7.32 -15.22 -2.72
C PHE A 42 6.82 -15.06 -4.16
N CYS A 43 7.74 -14.84 -5.09
CA CYS A 43 7.43 -14.70 -6.52
C CYS A 43 7.87 -15.89 -7.38
N GLY A 44 8.25 -17.01 -6.77
CA GLY A 44 8.68 -18.23 -7.48
C GLY A 44 7.52 -19.01 -8.10
N ASN A 45 7.83 -20.14 -8.74
CA ASN A 45 6.88 -20.81 -9.63
C ASN A 45 6.41 -22.17 -9.12
N THR A 46 6.96 -22.66 -8.00
CA THR A 46 6.65 -24.00 -7.49
C THR A 46 6.32 -24.01 -5.99
N THR A 47 5.51 -24.98 -5.57
CA THR A 47 5.22 -25.21 -4.14
C THR A 47 6.49 -25.58 -3.36
N ARG A 48 7.43 -26.28 -3.99
CA ARG A 48 8.71 -26.65 -3.37
C ARG A 48 9.55 -25.43 -3.02
N GLU A 49 9.68 -24.46 -3.93
CA GLU A 49 10.42 -23.22 -3.70
C GLU A 49 9.75 -22.39 -2.59
N ALA A 50 8.42 -22.31 -2.59
CA ALA A 50 7.69 -21.60 -1.54
C ALA A 50 7.96 -22.20 -0.15
N LYS A 51 7.87 -23.53 -0.01
CA LYS A 51 8.15 -24.23 1.25
C LYS A 51 9.59 -24.03 1.71
N LEU A 52 10.54 -24.08 0.77
CA LEU A 52 11.95 -23.83 1.06
C LEU A 52 12.17 -22.42 1.63
N LEU A 53 11.52 -21.40 1.04
CA LEU A 53 11.59 -20.04 1.55
C LEU A 53 10.92 -19.91 2.92
N ILE A 54 9.75 -20.51 3.12
CA ILE A 54 9.06 -20.55 4.42
C ILE A 54 9.99 -21.15 5.50
N ASP A 55 10.60 -22.30 5.22
CA ASP A 55 11.52 -22.95 6.17
C ASP A 55 12.73 -22.07 6.50
N GLN A 56 13.18 -21.25 5.55
CA GLN A 56 14.28 -20.32 5.75
C GLN A 56 13.92 -19.12 6.64
N VAL A 57 12.66 -18.67 6.65
CA VAL A 57 12.25 -17.40 7.30
C VAL A 57 11.37 -17.55 8.53
N LYS A 58 10.64 -18.67 8.69
CA LYS A 58 9.59 -18.85 9.70
C LYS A 58 9.97 -18.56 11.15
N ASP A 59 11.24 -18.67 11.52
CA ASP A 59 11.71 -18.44 12.89
C ASP A 59 11.91 -16.94 13.23
N TYR A 60 11.78 -16.05 12.25
CA TYR A 60 11.99 -14.59 12.41
C TYR A 60 11.06 -13.74 11.54
N THR A 61 9.90 -14.29 11.20
CA THR A 61 8.81 -13.62 10.46
C THR A 61 7.49 -14.16 10.96
N ASN A 62 6.41 -13.39 10.84
CA ASN A 62 5.04 -13.84 11.09
C ASN A 62 4.14 -13.75 9.84
N LEU A 63 4.68 -13.33 8.69
CA LEU A 63 3.93 -13.15 7.46
C LEU A 63 4.58 -13.86 6.26
N PHE A 64 3.75 -14.45 5.40
CA PHE A 64 4.13 -14.94 4.08
C PHE A 64 3.18 -14.41 2.99
N VAL A 65 3.71 -13.66 2.02
CA VAL A 65 2.91 -13.16 0.89
C VAL A 65 3.13 -14.05 -0.32
N LEU A 66 2.09 -14.75 -0.78
CA LEU A 66 2.14 -15.59 -1.97
C LEU A 66 1.94 -14.73 -3.22
N GLN A 67 3.01 -14.11 -3.73
CA GLN A 67 3.02 -13.18 -4.86
C GLN A 67 3.48 -13.83 -6.18
N SER A 68 2.82 -14.90 -6.63
CA SER A 68 3.27 -15.66 -7.82
C SER A 68 2.19 -15.76 -8.90
N GLY A 69 2.51 -15.27 -10.10
CA GLY A 69 1.61 -15.34 -11.26
C GLY A 69 1.29 -16.78 -11.73
N PRO A 70 2.28 -17.67 -11.87
CA PRO A 70 1.99 -19.07 -12.22
C PRO A 70 1.22 -19.82 -11.12
N ILE A 71 1.51 -19.56 -9.86
CA ILE A 71 0.81 -20.20 -8.73
C ILE A 71 -0.61 -19.66 -8.59
N SER A 72 -0.85 -18.36 -8.84
CA SER A 72 -2.19 -17.74 -8.74
C SER A 72 -3.23 -18.37 -9.69
N LYS A 73 -2.76 -19.12 -10.68
CA LYS A 73 -3.55 -19.85 -11.68
C LYS A 73 -3.73 -21.34 -11.33
N ASN A 74 -3.24 -21.79 -10.18
CA ASN A 74 -3.29 -23.18 -9.74
C ASN A 74 -3.82 -23.30 -8.30
N LYS A 75 -5.13 -23.54 -8.18
CA LYS A 75 -5.84 -23.70 -6.90
C LYS A 75 -5.17 -24.70 -5.96
N THR A 76 -4.72 -25.85 -6.47
CA THR A 76 -4.08 -26.89 -5.66
C THR A 76 -2.77 -26.40 -5.07
N ALA A 77 -1.97 -25.69 -5.87
CA ALA A 77 -0.69 -25.16 -5.43
C ALA A 77 -0.85 -24.04 -4.40
N ILE A 78 -1.81 -23.12 -4.59
CA ILE A 78 -2.14 -22.09 -3.58
C ILE A 78 -2.50 -22.76 -2.26
N ASN A 79 -3.46 -23.69 -2.28
CA ASN A 79 -3.92 -24.36 -1.06
C ASN A 79 -2.76 -25.07 -0.34
N GLU A 80 -1.91 -25.78 -1.08
CA GLU A 80 -0.75 -26.48 -0.52
C GLU A 80 0.24 -25.53 0.16
N ILE A 81 0.50 -24.37 -0.43
CA ILE A 81 1.43 -23.38 0.13
C ILE A 81 0.81 -22.69 1.35
N CYS A 82 -0.45 -22.26 1.27
CA CYS A 82 -1.17 -21.63 2.38
C CYS A 82 -1.29 -22.57 3.59
N ASP A 83 -1.62 -23.86 3.37
CA ASP A 83 -1.61 -24.86 4.44
C ASP A 83 -0.22 -24.99 5.08
N TYR A 84 0.84 -24.95 4.27
CA TYR A 84 2.21 -25.04 4.79
C TYR A 84 2.59 -23.80 5.59
N ALA A 85 2.27 -22.59 5.11
CA ALA A 85 2.51 -21.34 5.82
C ALA A 85 1.82 -21.34 7.20
N VAL A 86 0.54 -21.71 7.26
CA VAL A 86 -0.20 -21.82 8.52
C VAL A 86 0.41 -22.89 9.43
N SER A 87 0.82 -24.04 8.89
CA SER A 87 1.50 -25.07 9.70
C SER A 87 2.87 -24.64 10.23
N ALA A 88 3.50 -23.65 9.59
CA ALA A 88 4.73 -23.00 10.01
C ALA A 88 4.48 -21.77 10.91
N ASP A 89 3.24 -21.58 11.35
CA ASP A 89 2.78 -20.47 12.18
C ASP A 89 2.94 -19.07 11.55
N LEU A 90 2.79 -18.98 10.22
CA LEU A 90 2.74 -17.72 9.49
C LEU A 90 1.30 -17.35 9.09
N ASP A 91 0.98 -16.07 9.17
CA ASP A 91 -0.17 -15.50 8.48
C ASP A 91 0.17 -15.26 7.02
N PHE A 92 -0.85 -15.14 6.16
CA PHE A 92 -0.58 -15.02 4.73
C PHE A 92 -1.54 -14.11 3.96
N ILE A 93 -1.00 -13.57 2.88
CA ILE A 93 -1.69 -12.79 1.87
C ILE A 93 -1.53 -13.52 0.52
N VAL A 94 -2.57 -13.56 -0.30
CA VAL A 94 -2.52 -14.24 -1.61
C VAL A 94 -2.63 -13.24 -2.75
N PHE A 95 -1.73 -13.32 -3.72
CA PHE A 95 -1.82 -12.60 -4.97
C PHE A 95 -2.63 -13.38 -6.00
N LEU A 96 -3.65 -12.72 -6.57
CA LEU A 96 -4.35 -13.24 -7.75
C LEU A 96 -4.05 -12.46 -9.03
N GLY A 97 -3.45 -11.27 -8.93
CA GLY A 97 -3.34 -10.34 -10.06
C GLY A 97 -4.71 -9.77 -10.39
N TRP A 98 -5.52 -10.49 -11.17
CA TRP A 98 -6.91 -10.14 -11.43
C TRP A 98 -7.74 -11.41 -11.46
N PHE A 99 -9.07 -11.27 -11.40
CA PHE A 99 -9.96 -12.41 -11.60
C PHE A 99 -9.96 -12.83 -13.07
N ASP A 100 -9.23 -13.90 -13.36
CA ASP A 100 -9.02 -14.40 -14.71
C ASP A 100 -10.20 -15.33 -15.10
N PHE A 101 -10.86 -15.01 -16.22
CA PHE A 101 -12.03 -15.75 -16.72
C PHE A 101 -11.71 -17.20 -17.06
N ASP A 102 -10.45 -17.52 -17.37
CA ASP A 102 -10.00 -18.89 -17.62
C ASP A 102 -9.87 -19.70 -16.32
N TYR A 103 -9.91 -19.02 -15.16
CA TYR A 103 -9.78 -19.60 -13.82
C TYR A 103 -10.99 -19.22 -12.94
N PRO A 104 -12.22 -19.62 -13.31
CA PRO A 104 -13.45 -19.20 -12.64
C PRO A 104 -13.57 -19.66 -11.17
N TRP A 105 -12.65 -20.51 -10.71
CA TRP A 105 -12.57 -20.93 -9.32
C TRP A 105 -12.04 -19.83 -8.39
N GLN A 106 -11.37 -18.80 -8.90
CA GLN A 106 -10.74 -17.75 -8.09
C GLN A 106 -11.74 -16.98 -7.21
N VAL A 107 -12.90 -16.60 -7.76
CA VAL A 107 -13.94 -15.89 -6.98
C VAL A 107 -14.55 -16.79 -5.89
N PRO A 108 -15.04 -18.02 -6.18
CA PRO A 108 -15.50 -18.94 -5.13
C PRO A 108 -14.43 -19.35 -4.12
N TRP A 109 -13.15 -19.33 -4.50
CA TRP A 109 -12.05 -19.68 -3.60
C TRP A 109 -11.89 -18.68 -2.46
N LEU A 110 -12.33 -17.43 -2.62
CA LEU A 110 -12.35 -16.45 -1.54
C LEU A 110 -13.18 -16.93 -0.33
N ASP A 111 -14.34 -17.52 -0.59
CA ASP A 111 -15.22 -18.06 0.46
C ASP A 111 -14.59 -19.31 1.10
N GLU A 112 -13.91 -20.14 0.31
CA GLU A 112 -13.14 -21.29 0.81
C GLU A 112 -11.97 -20.84 1.69
N ALA A 113 -11.28 -19.76 1.32
CA ALA A 113 -10.13 -19.25 2.05
C ALA A 113 -10.51 -18.79 3.46
N ILE A 114 -11.59 -17.99 3.55
CA ILE A 114 -12.16 -17.55 4.84
C ILE A 114 -12.52 -18.77 5.69
N ALA A 115 -13.27 -19.73 5.12
CA ALA A 115 -13.73 -20.89 5.88
C ALA A 115 -12.60 -21.84 6.33
N ARG A 116 -11.48 -21.86 5.60
CA ARG A 116 -10.39 -22.81 5.83
C ARG A 116 -9.32 -22.28 6.76
N TRP A 117 -8.96 -21.01 6.64
CA TRP A 117 -7.81 -20.43 7.35
C TRP A 117 -8.20 -19.30 8.31
N ASP A 118 -9.46 -18.86 8.32
CA ASP A 118 -10.01 -17.87 9.25
C ASP A 118 -9.12 -16.63 9.36
N ASP A 119 -8.64 -16.30 10.56
CA ASP A 119 -7.80 -15.15 10.87
C ASP A 119 -6.39 -15.22 10.26
N ARG A 120 -5.93 -16.41 9.85
CA ARG A 120 -4.61 -16.58 9.22
C ARG A 120 -4.55 -16.06 7.79
N PHE A 121 -5.71 -15.92 7.13
CA PHE A 121 -5.83 -15.32 5.79
C PHE A 121 -6.08 -13.81 5.92
N LEU A 122 -5.03 -13.02 5.75
CA LEU A 122 -5.08 -11.58 6.04
C LEU A 122 -5.75 -10.76 4.93
N GLY A 123 -5.76 -11.27 3.69
CA GLY A 123 -6.34 -10.54 2.57
C GLY A 123 -5.87 -10.98 1.19
N LEU A 124 -6.39 -10.27 0.20
CA LEU A 124 -6.11 -10.51 -1.21
C LEU A 124 -5.24 -9.38 -1.76
N TYR A 125 -4.06 -9.73 -2.27
CA TYR A 125 -3.26 -8.85 -3.10
C TYR A 125 -3.82 -8.88 -4.54
N LEU A 126 -4.44 -7.79 -4.95
CA LEU A 126 -5.11 -7.67 -6.25
C LEU A 126 -4.50 -6.52 -7.06
N TYR A 127 -4.07 -6.85 -8.27
CA TYR A 127 -3.56 -5.97 -9.32
C TYR A 127 -2.38 -5.13 -8.87
N ASP A 128 -1.18 -5.57 -9.28
CA ASP A 128 0.07 -4.97 -8.84
C ASP A 128 0.29 -3.60 -9.49
N GLU A 129 0.67 -2.60 -8.69
CA GLU A 129 1.09 -1.26 -9.13
C GLU A 129 0.06 -0.50 -9.98
N PRO A 130 -1.24 -0.43 -9.62
CA PRO A 130 -2.25 0.28 -10.41
C PRO A 130 -1.86 1.72 -10.76
N GLY A 131 -1.43 2.50 -9.77
CA GLY A 131 -1.02 3.88 -9.90
C GLY A 131 0.27 4.04 -10.71
N GLY A 132 1.26 3.21 -10.41
CA GLY A 132 2.52 3.12 -11.15
C GLY A 132 2.33 2.79 -12.63
N ILE A 133 1.59 1.72 -12.92
CA ILE A 133 1.21 1.35 -14.29
C ILE A 133 0.45 2.50 -14.95
N GLN A 134 -0.49 3.15 -14.27
CA GLN A 134 -1.23 4.28 -14.81
C GLN A 134 -0.29 5.42 -15.26
N VAL A 135 0.75 5.75 -14.48
CA VAL A 135 1.67 6.84 -14.84
C VAL A 135 2.70 6.45 -15.90
N ASP A 136 3.11 5.18 -15.96
CA ASP A 136 4.16 4.68 -16.86
C ASP A 136 3.64 4.07 -18.16
N HIS A 137 2.34 3.79 -18.24
CA HIS A 137 1.75 3.16 -19.41
C HIS A 137 2.01 4.00 -20.67
N ASN A 138 2.26 3.31 -21.79
CA ASN A 138 2.48 3.96 -23.08
C ASN A 138 1.14 4.40 -23.68
N TRP A 139 0.60 5.48 -23.11
CA TRP A 139 -0.67 6.08 -23.51
C TRP A 139 -0.65 6.58 -24.94
N THR A 140 0.47 7.15 -25.41
CA THR A 140 0.63 7.58 -26.81
C THR A 140 0.37 6.43 -27.79
N ARG A 141 0.97 5.26 -27.55
CA ARG A 141 0.72 4.07 -28.38
C ARG A 141 -0.73 3.61 -28.29
N THR A 142 -1.31 3.65 -27.10
CA THR A 142 -2.70 3.24 -26.85
C THR A 142 -3.68 4.15 -27.60
N PHE A 143 -3.46 5.46 -27.53
CA PHE A 143 -4.27 6.46 -28.21
C PHE A 143 -4.15 6.37 -29.73
N HIS A 144 -2.95 6.18 -30.29
CA HIS A 144 -2.80 5.90 -31.71
C HIS A 144 -3.52 4.60 -32.14
N PHE A 145 -3.51 3.57 -31.29
CA PHE A 145 -4.28 2.36 -31.59
C PHE A 145 -5.79 2.66 -31.61
N ILE A 146 -6.31 3.39 -30.62
CA ILE A 146 -7.72 3.78 -30.54
C ILE A 146 -8.11 4.67 -31.72
N GLU A 147 -7.29 5.64 -32.10
CA GLU A 147 -7.48 6.50 -33.27
C GLU A 147 -7.67 5.66 -34.54
N ASN A 148 -6.82 4.65 -34.73
CA ASN A 148 -6.84 3.81 -35.92
C ASN A 148 -8.00 2.79 -35.93
N VAL A 149 -8.39 2.26 -34.77
CA VAL A 149 -9.38 1.17 -34.68
C VAL A 149 -10.79 1.68 -34.39
N PHE A 150 -10.92 2.77 -33.63
CA PHE A 150 -12.18 3.35 -33.16
C PHE A 150 -12.19 4.89 -33.34
N PRO A 151 -12.09 5.42 -34.57
CA PRO A 151 -11.93 6.85 -34.81
C PRO A 151 -13.09 7.71 -34.29
N GLU A 152 -14.32 7.18 -34.33
CA GLU A 152 -15.47 7.89 -33.76
C GLU A 152 -15.32 8.06 -32.24
N PHE A 153 -14.92 7.00 -31.53
CA PHE A 153 -14.65 7.09 -30.09
C PHE A 153 -13.45 7.99 -29.80
N TYR A 154 -12.38 7.87 -30.59
CA TYR A 154 -11.20 8.74 -30.47
C TYR A 154 -11.58 10.21 -30.51
N SER A 155 -12.41 10.62 -31.48
CA SER A 155 -12.87 12.02 -31.60
C SER A 155 -13.62 12.55 -30.36
N THR A 156 -14.18 11.66 -29.53
CA THR A 156 -14.83 12.04 -28.27
C THR A 156 -13.86 12.26 -27.11
N ILE A 157 -12.67 11.66 -27.18
CA ILE A 157 -11.65 11.72 -26.11
C ILE A 157 -10.45 12.60 -26.46
N GLU A 158 -10.15 12.78 -27.76
CA GLU A 158 -9.05 13.59 -28.30
C GLU A 158 -8.90 14.95 -27.60
N PRO A 159 -9.96 15.76 -27.38
CA PRO A 159 -9.82 17.07 -26.72
C PRO A 159 -9.28 17.03 -25.28
N TYR A 160 -9.37 15.87 -24.63
CA TYR A 160 -8.96 15.66 -23.24
C TYR A 160 -7.56 15.03 -23.15
N ILE A 161 -7.14 14.25 -24.14
CA ILE A 161 -5.90 13.45 -24.09
C ILE A 161 -4.76 14.02 -24.92
N GLU A 162 -5.05 14.75 -26.01
CA GLU A 162 -4.01 15.34 -26.84
C GLU A 162 -3.59 16.70 -26.30
N GLU A 163 -2.40 16.76 -25.72
CA GLU A 163 -1.67 18.02 -25.64
C GLU A 163 -1.22 18.41 -27.05
N ASN A 164 -2.01 19.29 -27.69
CA ASN A 164 -1.52 20.02 -28.85
C ASN A 164 -0.23 20.78 -28.51
N SER A 165 0.49 21.25 -29.53
CA SER A 165 1.77 21.99 -29.38
C SER A 165 1.69 23.29 -28.55
N THR A 166 0.50 23.64 -28.06
CA THR A 166 0.24 24.75 -27.15
C THR A 166 -0.01 24.32 -25.68
N MET A 167 0.13 23.03 -25.34
CA MET A 167 -0.18 22.46 -24.01
C MET A 167 -1.63 22.74 -23.55
N ALA A 168 -2.55 22.93 -24.49
CA ALA A 168 -3.91 23.41 -24.22
C ALA A 168 -4.94 22.27 -24.21
N ALA A 169 -4.53 21.06 -23.79
CA ALA A 169 -5.52 20.02 -23.48
C ALA A 169 -6.46 20.56 -22.40
N LEU A 170 -7.77 20.30 -22.52
CA LEU A 170 -8.71 20.51 -21.43
C LEU A 170 -8.41 19.45 -20.36
N ARG A 171 -7.43 19.73 -19.50
CA ARG A 171 -7.02 18.86 -18.40
C ARG A 171 -8.16 18.78 -17.39
N ASP A 172 -9.00 17.77 -17.54
CA ASP A 172 -10.06 17.45 -16.59
C ASP A 172 -9.55 16.38 -15.62
N TYR A 173 -8.88 16.85 -14.57
CA TYR A 173 -8.33 15.99 -13.52
C TYR A 173 -9.41 15.17 -12.80
N SER A 174 -10.62 15.73 -12.65
CA SER A 174 -11.73 15.02 -12.02
C SER A 174 -12.23 13.86 -12.87
N GLU A 175 -12.33 14.03 -14.19
CA GLU A 175 -12.67 12.93 -15.10
C GLU A 175 -11.56 11.86 -15.15
N ALA A 176 -10.28 12.25 -15.14
CA ALA A 176 -9.16 11.29 -15.06
C ALA A 176 -9.20 10.47 -13.76
N THR A 177 -9.41 11.14 -12.63
CA THR A 177 -9.58 10.50 -11.32
C THR A 177 -10.73 9.49 -11.34
N LYS A 178 -11.88 9.91 -11.89
CA LYS A 178 -13.06 9.05 -11.99
C LYS A 178 -12.78 7.81 -12.84
N ARG A 179 -12.07 7.94 -13.96
CA ARG A 179 -11.73 6.80 -14.82
C ARG A 179 -10.80 5.81 -14.15
N HIS A 180 -9.78 6.29 -13.43
CA HIS A 180 -8.88 5.43 -12.64
C HIS A 180 -9.67 4.62 -11.61
N ILE A 181 -10.51 5.30 -10.83
CA ILE A 181 -11.37 4.68 -9.81
C ILE A 181 -12.35 3.69 -10.45
N ASP A 182 -13.06 4.08 -11.51
CA ASP A 182 -14.04 3.23 -12.19
C ASP A 182 -13.37 1.96 -12.78
N TYR A 183 -12.15 2.08 -13.32
CA TYR A 183 -11.39 0.94 -13.85
C TYR A 183 -11.08 -0.08 -12.76
N ILE A 184 -10.50 0.36 -11.63
CA ILE A 184 -10.18 -0.54 -10.51
C ILE A 184 -11.46 -1.15 -9.93
N GLN A 185 -12.51 -0.37 -9.77
CA GLN A 185 -13.76 -0.85 -9.17
C GLN A 185 -14.47 -1.88 -10.03
N ARG A 186 -14.59 -1.62 -11.34
CA ARG A 186 -15.45 -2.41 -12.23
C ARG A 186 -14.69 -3.49 -12.98
N ASP A 187 -13.53 -3.14 -13.54
CA ASP A 187 -12.83 -4.05 -14.44
C ASP A 187 -11.97 -5.04 -13.65
N LEU A 188 -11.39 -4.62 -12.52
CA LEU A 188 -10.69 -5.53 -11.60
C LEU A 188 -11.64 -6.23 -10.61
N ARG A 189 -12.89 -5.77 -10.52
CA ARG A 189 -13.94 -6.31 -9.64
C ARG A 189 -13.51 -6.39 -8.18
N ILE A 190 -12.91 -5.31 -7.67
CA ILE A 190 -12.52 -5.19 -6.26
C ILE A 190 -13.74 -5.34 -5.33
N ASP A 191 -14.95 -5.05 -5.83
CA ASP A 191 -16.21 -5.25 -5.12
C ASP A 191 -16.43 -6.71 -4.70
N GLU A 192 -15.94 -7.69 -5.45
CA GLU A 192 -15.99 -9.10 -5.05
C GLU A 192 -15.21 -9.37 -3.75
N VAL A 193 -14.13 -8.62 -3.53
CA VAL A 193 -13.29 -8.72 -2.33
C VAL A 193 -13.98 -8.01 -1.17
N LEU A 194 -14.40 -6.76 -1.39
CA LEU A 194 -15.02 -5.91 -0.38
C LEU A 194 -16.35 -6.46 0.13
N ASN A 195 -17.19 -7.00 -0.75
CA ASN A 195 -18.49 -7.58 -0.38
C ASN A 195 -18.36 -8.82 0.52
N ARG A 196 -17.16 -9.42 0.60
CA ARG A 196 -16.83 -10.55 1.48
C ARG A 196 -16.10 -10.13 2.75
N SER A 197 -15.90 -8.82 2.96
CA SER A 197 -15.10 -8.28 4.06
C SER A 197 -13.67 -8.83 4.08
N ILE A 198 -13.12 -9.13 2.90
CA ILE A 198 -11.70 -9.46 2.73
C ILE A 198 -10.96 -8.15 2.53
N ASN A 199 -9.80 -7.99 3.18
CA ASN A 199 -8.94 -6.84 2.96
C ASN A 199 -8.39 -6.87 1.53
N ALA A 200 -8.70 -5.83 0.75
CA ALA A 200 -8.11 -5.63 -0.56
C ALA A 200 -6.75 -4.94 -0.43
N MET A 201 -5.70 -5.55 -0.96
CA MET A 201 -4.33 -5.08 -0.84
C MET A 201 -3.68 -4.91 -2.21
N THR A 202 -2.74 -3.98 -2.33
CA THR A 202 -1.82 -3.90 -3.47
C THR A 202 -0.48 -3.30 -3.06
N SER A 203 0.51 -3.32 -3.94
CA SER A 203 1.70 -2.49 -3.81
C SER A 203 1.72 -1.42 -4.88
N ASP A 204 2.31 -0.27 -4.58
CA ASP A 204 2.44 0.80 -5.56
C ASP A 204 3.65 1.71 -5.30
N TYR A 205 4.01 2.47 -6.34
CA TYR A 205 5.00 3.54 -6.30
C TYR A 205 4.44 4.91 -6.70
N ALA A 206 3.15 5.03 -7.05
CA ALA A 206 2.49 6.30 -7.35
C ALA A 206 1.00 6.27 -7.01
N LEU A 207 0.35 7.45 -7.00
CA LEU A 207 -1.11 7.61 -6.93
C LEU A 207 -1.86 6.97 -5.74
N TYR A 208 -1.16 6.66 -4.64
CA TYR A 208 -1.71 6.01 -3.44
C TYR A 208 -3.08 6.54 -2.97
N TRP A 209 -3.26 7.87 -2.97
CA TRP A 209 -4.53 8.49 -2.58
C TRP A 209 -5.71 7.95 -3.38
N PHE A 210 -5.52 7.79 -4.69
CA PHE A 210 -6.55 7.39 -5.63
C PHE A 210 -6.80 5.90 -5.62
N ASP A 211 -5.80 5.10 -5.27
CA ASP A 211 -5.97 3.66 -5.07
C ASP A 211 -6.81 3.38 -3.81
N TYR A 212 -6.59 4.11 -2.71
CA TYR A 212 -7.50 4.04 -1.55
C TYR A 212 -8.93 4.47 -1.91
N LEU A 213 -9.09 5.56 -2.69
CA LEU A 213 -10.40 5.97 -3.20
C LEU A 213 -11.06 4.90 -4.08
N ALA A 214 -10.26 4.11 -4.80
CA ALA A 214 -10.73 3.04 -5.64
C ALA A 214 -11.23 1.83 -4.83
N GLY A 215 -10.79 1.68 -3.59
CA GLY A 215 -11.35 0.71 -2.64
C GLY A 215 -10.34 -0.22 -1.99
N TYR A 216 -9.03 -0.02 -2.20
CA TYR A 216 -8.03 -0.77 -1.45
C TYR A 216 -8.12 -0.45 0.06
N ASP A 217 -7.90 -1.48 0.89
CA ASP A 217 -7.85 -1.37 2.35
C ASP A 217 -6.43 -1.12 2.86
N THR A 218 -5.45 -1.69 2.15
CA THR A 218 -4.02 -1.53 2.46
C THR A 218 -3.23 -1.34 1.18
N ILE A 219 -2.33 -0.37 1.18
CA ILE A 219 -1.32 -0.23 0.12
C ILE A 219 0.08 -0.42 0.70
N PHE A 220 0.88 -1.23 0.03
CA PHE A 220 2.31 -1.40 0.29
C PHE A 220 3.09 -0.39 -0.54
N VAL A 221 3.64 0.64 0.11
CA VAL A 221 4.56 1.57 -0.54
C VAL A 221 5.82 0.80 -0.98
N GLN A 222 6.17 0.89 -2.26
CA GLN A 222 7.39 0.30 -2.76
C GLN A 222 8.61 1.14 -2.36
N ILE A 223 9.48 0.57 -1.52
CA ILE A 223 10.77 1.17 -1.16
C ILE A 223 11.84 0.57 -2.08
N GLY A 224 12.30 1.36 -3.03
CA GLY A 224 13.23 0.93 -4.07
C GLY A 224 13.36 1.96 -5.18
N TRP A 225 13.78 1.55 -6.38
CA TRP A 225 13.80 2.35 -7.61
C TRP A 225 14.58 3.67 -7.54
N ASN A 226 15.52 3.79 -6.59
CA ASN A 226 16.17 5.06 -6.21
C ASN A 226 15.18 6.18 -5.83
N HIS A 227 13.98 5.83 -5.38
CA HIS A 227 13.00 6.77 -4.89
C HIS A 227 13.39 7.31 -3.50
N ASP A 228 12.92 8.51 -3.18
CA ASP A 228 13.06 9.10 -1.85
C ASP A 228 12.12 8.41 -0.87
N THR A 229 12.66 7.63 0.07
CA THR A 229 11.88 6.85 1.03
C THR A 229 10.94 7.72 1.87
N ALA A 230 11.38 8.89 2.35
CA ALA A 230 10.57 9.77 3.19
C ALA A 230 9.37 10.34 2.41
N LYS A 231 9.61 10.74 1.16
CA LYS A 231 8.55 11.21 0.26
C LYS A 231 7.49 10.15 0.00
N HIS A 232 7.90 8.92 -0.35
CA HIS A 232 6.94 7.85 -0.68
C HIS A 232 6.19 7.35 0.55
N ILE A 233 6.85 7.25 1.71
CA ILE A 233 6.17 6.98 2.99
C ILE A 233 5.18 8.10 3.30
N GLY A 234 5.56 9.37 3.20
CA GLY A 234 4.68 10.50 3.47
C GLY A 234 3.45 10.55 2.56
N LEU A 235 3.59 10.18 1.28
CA LEU A 235 2.47 10.06 0.34
C LEU A 235 1.50 8.91 0.72
N CYS A 236 2.03 7.70 0.95
CA CYS A 236 1.19 6.53 1.23
C CYS A 236 0.56 6.60 2.63
N ARG A 237 1.37 6.89 3.66
CA ARG A 237 0.91 7.07 5.05
C ARG A 237 -0.07 8.24 5.14
N GLY A 238 0.21 9.37 4.48
CA GLY A 238 -0.71 10.51 4.43
C GLY A 238 -2.07 10.15 3.85
N ALA A 239 -2.09 9.42 2.73
CA ALA A 239 -3.33 8.94 2.13
C ALA A 239 -4.08 7.96 3.05
N ALA A 240 -3.37 7.00 3.65
CA ALA A 240 -3.95 6.01 4.55
C ALA A 240 -4.53 6.68 5.81
N ASN A 241 -3.74 7.53 6.46
CA ASN A 241 -4.14 8.28 7.65
C ASN A 241 -5.36 9.16 7.37
N ALA A 242 -5.40 9.88 6.24
CA ALA A 242 -6.53 10.74 5.91
C ALA A 242 -7.82 9.93 5.71
N GLN A 243 -7.72 8.75 5.09
CA GLN A 243 -8.86 7.89 4.73
C GLN A 243 -9.17 6.80 5.77
N ASP A 244 -8.50 6.83 6.93
CA ASP A 244 -8.63 5.85 8.03
C ASP A 244 -8.41 4.40 7.54
N LYS A 245 -7.34 4.20 6.77
CA LYS A 245 -6.91 2.93 6.17
C LYS A 245 -5.58 2.44 6.74
N ASP A 246 -5.29 1.15 6.55
CA ASP A 246 -4.00 0.57 6.86
C ASP A 246 -3.01 0.85 5.74
N TRP A 247 -1.72 0.81 6.03
CA TRP A 247 -0.66 0.86 5.01
C TRP A 247 0.52 -0.02 5.43
N GLY A 248 1.38 -0.34 4.48
CA GLY A 248 2.61 -1.08 4.74
C GLY A 248 3.71 -0.70 3.76
N THR A 249 4.84 -1.39 3.83
CA THR A 249 5.95 -1.24 2.90
C THR A 249 6.26 -2.58 2.23
N ILE A 250 6.70 -2.53 0.98
CA ILE A 250 7.36 -3.63 0.31
C ILE A 250 8.71 -3.15 -0.22
N ILE A 251 9.78 -3.76 0.27
CA ILE A 251 11.15 -3.43 -0.17
C ILE A 251 11.41 -4.20 -1.47
N VAL A 252 11.65 -3.47 -2.54
CA VAL A 252 11.80 -4.00 -3.91
C VAL A 252 13.21 -3.73 -4.44
N TRP A 253 13.41 -3.91 -5.75
CA TRP A 253 14.67 -3.60 -6.42
C TRP A 253 15.13 -2.17 -6.13
N ASN A 254 16.43 -1.99 -5.87
CA ASN A 254 17.01 -0.66 -5.75
C ASN A 254 17.13 0.02 -7.12
N SER A 255 17.57 -0.76 -8.12
CA SER A 255 17.50 -0.39 -9.54
C SER A 255 17.26 -1.65 -10.36
N ARG A 256 16.55 -1.53 -11.48
CA ARG A 256 16.34 -2.64 -12.41
C ARG A 256 16.35 -2.10 -13.84
N GLU A 257 17.07 -2.78 -14.71
CA GLU A 257 16.97 -2.59 -16.15
C GLU A 257 15.76 -3.36 -16.67
N GLU A 258 14.89 -2.69 -17.42
CA GLU A 258 13.77 -3.36 -18.08
C GLU A 258 14.26 -4.24 -19.24
N GLY A 259 13.64 -5.41 -19.43
CA GLY A 259 13.99 -6.32 -20.52
C GLY A 259 13.60 -7.77 -20.26
N ILE A 260 13.94 -8.64 -21.22
CA ILE A 260 13.64 -10.09 -21.18
C ILE A 260 14.37 -10.77 -20.01
N ASN A 261 15.58 -10.29 -19.68
CA ASN A 261 16.36 -10.72 -18.53
C ASN A 261 16.64 -9.50 -17.66
N PRO A 262 15.70 -9.11 -16.78
CA PRO A 262 15.89 -7.97 -15.92
C PRO A 262 17.10 -8.21 -15.02
N SER A 263 18.11 -7.36 -15.17
CA SER A 263 19.23 -7.22 -14.26
C SER A 263 18.96 -6.01 -13.36
N GLY A 264 19.56 -5.98 -12.18
CA GLY A 264 19.34 -4.88 -11.27
C GLY A 264 20.24 -4.94 -10.07
N THR A 265 20.20 -3.90 -9.26
CA THR A 265 20.78 -3.93 -7.92
C THR A 265 19.66 -4.11 -6.91
N TYR A 266 19.88 -5.03 -5.97
CA TYR A 266 19.08 -5.09 -4.76
C TYR A 266 19.80 -4.31 -3.65
N LYS A 267 19.06 -3.86 -2.65
CA LYS A 267 19.66 -3.20 -1.48
C LYS A 267 20.56 -4.19 -0.75
N THR A 268 21.68 -3.72 -0.21
CA THR A 268 22.51 -4.54 0.69
C THR A 268 21.73 -4.94 1.94
N GLY A 269 22.21 -5.93 2.69
CA GLY A 269 21.58 -6.31 3.96
C GLY A 269 21.45 -5.12 4.95
N VAL A 270 22.44 -4.24 4.98
CA VAL A 270 22.44 -3.05 5.87
C VAL A 270 21.40 -2.02 5.43
N GLU A 271 21.33 -1.71 4.13
CA GLU A 271 20.32 -0.77 3.61
C GLU A 271 18.90 -1.29 3.82
N MET A 272 18.69 -2.58 3.55
CA MET A 272 17.40 -3.24 3.79
C MET A 272 17.01 -3.23 5.28
N PHE A 273 17.96 -3.41 6.19
CA PHE A 273 17.73 -3.31 7.64
C PHE A 273 17.23 -1.93 8.06
N GLU A 274 17.84 -0.86 7.55
CA GLU A 274 17.38 0.50 7.86
C GLU A 274 16.00 0.80 7.25
N ASP A 275 15.70 0.29 6.05
CA ASP A 275 14.37 0.42 5.45
C ASP A 275 13.28 -0.36 6.24
N MET A 276 13.60 -1.54 6.76
CA MET A 276 12.68 -2.27 7.64
C MET A 276 12.42 -1.51 8.95
N LYS A 277 13.48 -0.96 9.56
CA LYS A 277 13.37 -0.14 10.77
C LYS A 277 12.53 1.10 10.55
N ILE A 278 12.76 1.85 9.47
CA ILE A 278 12.00 3.07 9.24
C ILE A 278 10.53 2.77 8.95
N SER A 279 10.23 1.66 8.26
CA SER A 279 8.86 1.17 8.06
C SER A 279 8.17 0.95 9.42
N PHE A 280 8.81 0.20 10.31
CA PHE A 280 8.31 -0.06 11.66
C PHE A 280 8.13 1.22 12.49
N GLN A 281 9.14 2.09 12.48
CA GLN A 281 9.12 3.34 13.25
C GLN A 281 8.08 4.35 12.76
N THR A 282 7.74 4.31 11.47
CA THR A 282 6.73 5.19 10.88
C THR A 282 5.31 4.64 10.99
N GLY A 283 5.14 3.44 11.56
CA GLY A 283 3.84 2.81 11.83
C GLY A 283 3.28 2.03 10.65
N ALA A 284 4.14 1.50 9.76
CA ALA A 284 3.70 0.58 8.73
C ALA A 284 3.21 -0.72 9.38
N LYS A 285 1.96 -1.10 9.11
CA LYS A 285 1.36 -2.33 9.62
C LYS A 285 2.02 -3.59 9.04
N TYR A 286 2.50 -3.49 7.80
CA TYR A 286 3.19 -4.55 7.09
C TYR A 286 4.57 -4.08 6.64
N THR A 287 5.60 -4.91 6.85
CA THR A 287 6.93 -4.74 6.25
C THR A 287 7.26 -6.01 5.48
N ILE A 288 7.30 -5.92 4.16
CA ILE A 288 7.43 -7.07 3.25
C ILE A 288 8.73 -6.98 2.46
N ILE A 289 9.46 -8.09 2.36
CA ILE A 289 10.64 -8.19 1.52
C ILE A 289 10.28 -8.87 0.19
N PHE A 290 10.46 -8.17 -0.94
CA PHE A 290 10.19 -8.74 -2.25
C PHE A 290 11.25 -9.79 -2.63
N ASN A 291 10.82 -11.01 -2.98
CA ASN A 291 11.72 -12.05 -3.45
C ASN A 291 11.53 -12.36 -4.92
N TYR A 292 12.31 -11.69 -5.78
CA TYR A 292 12.37 -12.00 -7.20
C TYR A 292 13.01 -13.38 -7.46
N PRO A 293 12.38 -14.29 -8.21
CA PRO A 293 12.68 -15.72 -8.13
C PRO A 293 13.91 -16.20 -8.92
N VAL A 294 14.40 -15.41 -9.89
CA VAL A 294 15.37 -15.90 -10.90
C VAL A 294 16.66 -15.08 -10.95
N HIS A 295 17.11 -14.53 -9.82
CA HIS A 295 18.33 -13.74 -9.81
C HIS A 295 19.10 -13.86 -8.50
N PRO A 296 20.36 -14.32 -8.47
CA PRO A 296 21.08 -15.00 -9.55
C PRO A 296 20.47 -16.39 -9.83
N GLU A 297 20.66 -16.92 -11.05
CA GLU A 297 19.95 -18.11 -11.57
C GLU A 297 20.07 -19.37 -10.70
N ASP A 298 21.15 -19.51 -9.92
CA ASP A 298 21.41 -20.68 -9.07
C ASP A 298 21.03 -20.48 -7.59
N ASN A 299 20.53 -19.30 -7.20
CA ASN A 299 20.12 -19.07 -5.82
C ASN A 299 18.72 -19.65 -5.57
N PRO A 300 18.56 -20.66 -4.70
CA PRO A 300 17.25 -21.24 -4.43
C PRO A 300 16.29 -20.29 -3.70
N TYR A 301 16.81 -19.16 -3.20
CA TYR A 301 16.04 -18.11 -2.54
C TYR A 301 15.83 -16.86 -3.39
N GLY A 302 15.95 -16.98 -4.72
CA GLY A 302 15.77 -15.86 -5.63
C GLY A 302 16.79 -14.76 -5.37
N ILE A 303 16.33 -13.51 -5.23
CA ILE A 303 17.20 -12.33 -5.02
C ILE A 303 17.83 -12.24 -3.65
N LEU A 304 17.32 -13.01 -2.69
CA LEU A 304 17.77 -12.94 -1.31
C LEU A 304 19.04 -13.76 -1.09
N LEU A 305 20.15 -13.05 -0.90
CA LEU A 305 21.43 -13.57 -0.38
C LEU A 305 21.45 -13.69 1.16
N ASP A 306 22.46 -14.36 1.70
CA ASP A 306 22.67 -14.57 3.15
C ASP A 306 22.65 -13.27 3.97
N GLU A 307 23.21 -12.18 3.44
CA GLU A 307 23.22 -10.88 4.12
C GLU A 307 21.81 -10.33 4.37
N HIS A 308 20.87 -10.61 3.48
CA HIS A 308 19.47 -10.20 3.62
C HIS A 308 18.79 -11.00 4.73
N PHE A 309 19.03 -12.31 4.80
CA PHE A 309 18.50 -13.13 5.90
C PHE A 309 19.08 -12.74 7.26
N ILE A 310 20.36 -12.34 7.30
CA ILE A 310 20.98 -11.79 8.52
C ILE A 310 20.28 -10.49 8.93
N ALA A 311 20.02 -9.59 7.98
CA ALA A 311 19.32 -8.33 8.21
C ALA A 311 17.89 -8.55 8.71
N MET A 312 17.14 -9.48 8.11
CA MET A 312 15.78 -9.82 8.54
C MET A 312 15.75 -10.36 9.99
N LYS A 313 16.69 -11.24 10.34
CA LYS A 313 16.83 -11.74 11.73
C LYS A 313 17.18 -10.62 12.71
N ALA A 314 18.09 -9.73 12.32
CA ALA A 314 18.47 -8.58 13.12
C ALA A 314 17.28 -7.65 13.34
N PHE A 315 16.48 -7.41 12.30
CA PHE A 315 15.27 -6.59 12.38
C PHE A 315 14.21 -7.21 13.27
N TRP A 316 13.96 -8.52 13.14
CA TRP A 316 13.02 -9.22 14.01
C TRP A 316 13.41 -9.10 15.49
N ASN A 317 14.69 -9.29 15.82
CA ASN A 317 15.19 -9.07 17.18
C ASN A 317 15.00 -7.60 17.62
N TYR A 318 15.26 -6.65 16.74
CA TYR A 318 15.04 -5.22 17.02
C TYR A 318 13.58 -4.93 17.37
N VAL A 319 12.61 -5.48 16.63
CA VAL A 319 11.17 -5.34 16.91
C VAL A 319 10.81 -5.91 18.29
N LEU A 320 11.31 -7.10 18.62
CA LEU A 320 11.06 -7.74 19.91
C LEU A 320 11.69 -6.98 21.09
N GLU A 321 12.86 -6.40 20.89
CA GLU A 321 13.59 -5.65 21.92
C GLU A 321 13.11 -4.20 22.07
N ASN A 322 12.48 -3.64 21.03
CA ASN A 322 12.08 -2.23 20.96
C ASN A 322 10.62 -2.05 20.51
N PRO A 323 9.64 -2.72 21.14
CA PRO A 323 8.24 -2.61 20.73
C PRO A 323 7.69 -1.18 20.83
N GLN A 324 8.25 -0.35 21.73
CA GLN A 324 7.88 1.06 21.86
C GLN A 324 8.28 1.94 20.66
N ASP A 325 9.17 1.44 19.79
CA ASP A 325 9.60 2.19 18.62
C ASP A 325 8.57 2.09 17.48
N TYR A 326 7.63 1.14 17.54
CA TYR A 326 6.55 1.02 16.55
C TYR A 326 5.71 2.29 16.49
N GLY A 327 5.61 2.89 15.30
CA GLY A 327 4.87 4.15 15.13
C GLY A 327 5.41 5.31 15.96
N SER A 328 6.66 5.25 16.42
CA SER A 328 7.29 6.34 17.19
C SER A 328 7.52 7.62 16.37
N ILE A 329 7.56 7.51 15.04
CA ILE A 329 7.70 8.61 14.09
C ILE A 329 6.34 8.88 13.44
N ASN A 330 5.60 9.81 14.05
CA ASN A 330 4.31 10.26 13.54
C ASN A 330 4.45 11.54 12.73
N ALA A 331 3.62 11.68 11.70
CA ALA A 331 3.50 12.96 11.01
C ALA A 331 2.84 14.00 11.92
N ASP A 332 3.46 15.17 12.03
CA ASP A 332 2.87 16.33 12.69
C ASP A 332 2.53 17.46 11.70
N THR A 333 3.02 17.31 10.46
CA THR A 333 2.94 18.30 9.39
C THR A 333 2.38 17.64 8.13
N ALA A 334 1.47 18.34 7.45
CA ALA A 334 0.91 17.89 6.18
C ALA A 334 1.18 18.90 5.05
N LEU A 335 1.53 18.39 3.87
CA LEU A 335 1.43 19.12 2.60
C LEU A 335 0.15 18.71 1.88
N VAL A 336 -0.72 19.67 1.56
CA VAL A 336 -1.99 19.45 0.86
C VAL A 336 -1.84 19.77 -0.62
N LEU A 337 -1.96 18.75 -1.46
CA LEU A 337 -1.95 18.83 -2.91
C LEU A 337 -3.32 19.22 -3.47
N PRO A 338 -3.39 19.80 -4.68
CA PRO A 338 -4.66 20.12 -5.30
C PRO A 338 -5.48 18.86 -5.52
N LYS A 339 -6.79 18.97 -5.32
CA LYS A 339 -7.75 17.89 -5.58
C LYS A 339 -7.54 17.30 -6.99
N ASP A 340 -7.63 15.97 -7.08
CA ASP A 340 -7.61 15.21 -8.35
C ASP A 340 -6.29 15.29 -9.16
N TYR A 341 -5.24 15.94 -8.60
CA TYR A 341 -3.96 16.14 -9.28
C TYR A 341 -3.05 14.88 -9.22
N GLY A 342 -3.39 13.86 -9.98
CA GLY A 342 -2.69 12.57 -10.05
C GLY A 342 -1.32 12.63 -10.72
N TRP A 343 -0.38 13.36 -10.13
CA TRP A 343 0.99 13.50 -10.61
C TRP A 343 1.88 12.36 -10.12
N GLY A 344 2.71 11.78 -11.00
CA GLY A 344 3.58 10.65 -10.67
C GLY A 344 4.60 10.93 -9.57
N TYR A 345 4.93 12.22 -9.34
CA TYR A 345 5.66 12.69 -8.17
C TYR A 345 7.10 12.15 -8.00
N ARG A 346 7.66 11.46 -9.00
CA ARG A 346 9.02 10.89 -8.90
C ARG A 346 10.09 11.96 -9.16
N ASN A 347 9.81 12.88 -10.07
CA ASN A 347 10.68 13.98 -10.48
C ASN A 347 9.82 15.19 -10.93
N PRO A 348 10.37 16.43 -11.05
CA PRO A 348 9.58 17.62 -11.37
C PRO A 348 8.93 17.60 -12.77
N GLU A 349 9.40 16.74 -13.66
CA GLU A 349 8.95 16.62 -15.06
C GLU A 349 8.05 15.40 -15.27
N ASP A 350 7.66 14.71 -14.18
CA ASP A 350 6.85 13.50 -14.24
C ASP A 350 5.44 13.78 -14.77
N ARG A 351 4.76 12.73 -15.22
CA ARG A 351 3.48 12.83 -15.90
C ARG A 351 2.32 13.01 -14.92
N ILE A 352 1.30 13.73 -15.37
CA ILE A 352 0.02 13.84 -14.66
C ILE A 352 -0.95 12.84 -15.30
N TRP A 353 -1.42 11.89 -14.49
CA TRP A 353 -2.26 10.75 -14.87
C TRP A 353 -1.65 9.87 -15.97
N GLY A 354 -0.34 9.98 -16.25
CA GLY A 354 0.34 9.30 -17.35
C GLY A 354 0.07 9.88 -18.75
N TYR A 355 -0.97 10.71 -18.89
CA TYR A 355 -1.38 11.31 -20.16
C TYR A 355 -0.69 12.65 -20.43
N TRP A 356 -0.67 13.51 -19.41
CA TRP A 356 -0.30 14.91 -19.54
C TRP A 356 1.14 15.15 -19.06
N GLY A 357 1.81 16.10 -19.71
CA GLY A 357 3.10 16.59 -19.23
C GLY A 357 2.95 17.37 -17.92
N TYR A 358 4.05 17.58 -17.22
CA TYR A 358 4.09 18.48 -16.07
C TYR A 358 3.63 19.91 -16.44
N ASP A 359 3.18 20.69 -15.46
CA ASP A 359 2.85 22.11 -15.62
C ASP A 359 3.45 22.98 -14.50
N ASP A 360 3.03 24.24 -14.45
CA ASP A 360 3.46 25.21 -13.43
C ASP A 360 3.11 24.76 -12.01
N ILE A 361 2.01 24.00 -11.84
CA ILE A 361 1.61 23.44 -10.54
C ILE A 361 2.58 22.34 -10.12
N SER A 362 2.99 21.44 -11.03
CA SER A 362 4.03 20.43 -10.75
C SER A 362 5.32 21.05 -10.23
N ALA A 363 5.79 22.12 -10.86
CA ALA A 363 7.01 22.81 -10.43
C ALA A 363 6.87 23.41 -9.03
N GLN A 364 5.75 24.07 -8.75
CA GLN A 364 5.47 24.65 -7.44
C GLN A 364 5.38 23.58 -6.34
N ILE A 365 4.62 22.51 -6.59
CA ILE A 365 4.49 21.35 -5.70
C ILE A 365 5.86 20.73 -5.42
N TRP A 366 6.68 20.54 -6.45
CA TRP A 366 8.01 19.99 -6.29
C TRP A 366 8.84 20.83 -5.32
N THR A 367 8.90 22.15 -5.53
CA THR A 367 9.68 23.05 -4.69
C THR A 367 9.25 22.99 -3.22
N ILE A 368 7.94 23.13 -2.94
CA ILE A 368 7.46 23.10 -1.55
C ILE A 368 7.69 21.73 -0.90
N THR A 369 7.55 20.65 -1.65
CA THR A 369 7.85 19.30 -1.17
C THR A 369 9.29 19.15 -0.74
N GLN A 370 10.25 19.58 -1.57
CA GLN A 370 11.67 19.46 -1.23
C GLN A 370 12.01 20.27 0.03
N ILE A 371 11.39 21.44 0.20
CA ILE A 371 11.56 22.26 1.41
C ILE A 371 11.03 21.52 2.64
N LEU A 372 9.79 21.05 2.59
CA LEU A 372 9.15 20.39 3.73
C LEU A 372 9.79 19.05 4.06
N LEU A 373 10.26 18.28 3.07
CA LEU A 373 11.03 17.06 3.31
C LEU A 373 12.38 17.35 3.98
N ASN A 374 13.06 18.42 3.59
CA ASN A 374 14.31 18.84 4.25
C ASN A 374 14.07 19.30 5.69
N GLU A 375 12.93 19.93 5.99
CA GLU A 375 12.60 20.40 7.35
C GLU A 375 12.06 19.27 8.24
N HIS A 376 11.19 18.41 7.72
CA HIS A 376 10.40 17.47 8.51
C HIS A 376 10.74 16.00 8.28
N GLY A 377 11.38 15.63 7.16
CA GLY A 377 11.68 14.25 6.82
C GLY A 377 10.46 13.32 6.94
N PHE A 378 10.58 12.27 7.74
CA PHE A 378 9.50 11.30 8.00
C PHE A 378 8.34 11.83 8.87
N ASN A 379 8.42 13.06 9.39
CA ASN A 379 7.30 13.72 10.09
C ASN A 379 6.36 14.50 9.14
N LEU A 380 6.61 14.42 7.83
CA LEU A 380 5.73 14.97 6.79
C LEU A 380 4.78 13.89 6.24
N ASP A 381 3.49 14.19 6.21
CA ASP A 381 2.53 13.51 5.34
C ASP A 381 2.22 14.39 4.12
N ILE A 382 1.94 13.75 2.99
CA ILE A 382 1.51 14.42 1.76
C ILE A 382 0.12 13.89 1.42
N VAL A 383 -0.86 14.78 1.36
CA VAL A 383 -2.29 14.46 1.24
C VAL A 383 -2.92 15.28 0.13
N TYR A 384 -4.15 14.95 -0.26
CA TYR A 384 -4.90 15.70 -1.27
C TYR A 384 -6.01 16.53 -0.63
N GLU A 385 -6.31 17.66 -1.25
CA GLU A 385 -7.50 18.43 -0.91
C GLU A 385 -8.75 17.62 -1.27
N ASP A 386 -9.41 17.04 -0.27
CA ASP A 386 -10.65 16.32 -0.44
C ASP A 386 -11.59 16.59 0.73
N PRO A 387 -12.72 17.29 0.52
CA PRO A 387 -13.69 17.59 1.57
C PRO A 387 -14.28 16.35 2.27
N ARG A 388 -14.16 15.16 1.68
CA ARG A 388 -14.59 13.89 2.29
C ARG A 388 -13.67 13.45 3.43
N PHE A 389 -12.40 13.89 3.42
CA PHE A 389 -11.36 13.47 4.35
C PHE A 389 -10.71 14.69 5.02
N PRO A 390 -11.41 15.35 5.96
CA PRO A 390 -10.89 16.54 6.63
C PRO A 390 -9.66 16.21 7.50
N ILE A 391 -8.61 17.01 7.37
CA ILE A 391 -7.31 16.79 8.03
C ILE A 391 -7.01 17.78 9.17
N GLN A 392 -7.89 18.75 9.43
CA GLN A 392 -7.61 19.88 10.34
C GLN A 392 -7.32 19.47 11.78
N ASN A 393 -7.78 18.29 12.20
CA ASN A 393 -7.53 17.75 13.54
C ASN A 393 -6.50 16.61 13.55
N LYS A 394 -5.91 16.27 12.39
CA LYS A 394 -4.93 15.18 12.24
C LYS A 394 -3.49 15.71 12.32
N TYR A 395 -3.26 16.98 11.97
CA TYR A 395 -1.92 17.57 11.90
C TYR A 395 -1.83 18.90 12.66
N ASN A 396 -0.65 19.18 13.22
CA ASN A 396 -0.37 20.43 13.92
C ASN A 396 -0.08 21.58 12.95
N LYS A 397 0.59 21.25 11.83
CA LYS A 397 0.93 22.19 10.76
C LYS A 397 0.36 21.68 9.43
N ILE A 398 -0.27 22.57 8.68
CA ILE A 398 -0.84 22.27 7.38
C ILE A 398 -0.33 23.32 6.41
N HIS A 399 0.35 22.87 5.37
CA HIS A 399 0.82 23.67 4.26
C HIS A 399 0.03 23.29 3.01
N TYR A 400 -0.41 24.28 2.25
CA TYR A 400 -1.02 24.06 0.94
C TYR A 400 0.04 24.20 -0.14
N TRP A 401 -0.13 23.46 -1.23
CA TRP A 401 0.77 23.51 -2.39
C TRP A 401 1.01 24.93 -2.93
N ASN A 402 0.06 25.85 -2.72
CA ASN A 402 0.12 27.23 -3.17
C ASN A 402 0.62 28.23 -2.10
N ASP A 403 1.07 27.77 -0.94
CA ASP A 403 1.59 28.63 0.11
C ASP A 403 2.90 29.30 -0.34
N SER A 404 3.00 30.62 -0.09
CA SER A 404 4.25 31.35 -0.23
C SER A 404 5.07 31.17 1.05
N LEU A 405 5.92 30.15 1.09
CA LEU A 405 6.88 30.01 2.18
C LEU A 405 7.94 31.12 2.05
N ASN A 406 7.91 32.09 2.96
CA ASN A 406 8.92 33.15 3.01
C ASN A 406 10.26 32.53 3.41
N PHE A 407 11.24 32.63 2.52
CA PHE A 407 12.60 32.13 2.72
C PHE A 407 13.39 33.11 3.60
N GLU A 408 13.97 32.64 4.71
CA GLU A 408 15.08 33.31 5.40
C GLU A 408 16.43 32.71 4.99
#